data_AF-A0A919Y4Z9-F1
#
_entry.id   AF-A0A919Y4Z9-F1
#
_cell.length_a   1.000
_cell.length_b   1.000
_cell.length_c   1.000
_cell.angle_alpha   90.00
_cell.angle_beta   90.00
_cell.angle_gamma   90.00
#
_symmetry.space_group_name_H-M   'P 1'
#
loop_
_entity.id
_entity.type
_entity.pdbx_description
1 polymer ?
#
loop_
_entity_poly.entity_id
_entity_poly.type
_entity_poly.pdbx_seq_one_letter_code
_entity_poly.pdbx_strand_id
1 'polypeptide(L)' 'MNVKQGNTYWGMVGKREVERRVNIIETRSSGTQYVNWTHIKKDGTLGKSSWTERRKFEEWAKGLFESFINLPGEE' A
#
# COMPACT_ATOMS: atom_id res chain seq x y z
N MET A 1 14.25 1.02 13.01
CA MET A 1 13.58 0.65 11.73
C MET A 1 12.19 0.14 12.09
N ASN A 2 11.15 0.98 12.02
CA ASN A 2 9.79 0.58 12.43
C ASN A 2 9.07 -0.04 11.23
N VAL A 3 9.03 -1.37 11.20
CA VAL A 3 8.51 -2.16 10.09
C VAL A 3 7.03 -2.45 10.39
N LYS A 4 6.12 -1.63 9.86
CA LYS A 4 4.67 -1.91 9.92
C LYS A 4 4.35 -2.97 8.85
N GLN A 5 4.28 -4.24 9.26
CA GLN A 5 3.93 -5.37 8.40
C GLN A 5 2.44 -5.67 8.47
N GLY A 6 1.88 -6.30 7.43
CA GLY A 6 0.64 -7.07 7.53
C GLY A 6 -0.64 -6.34 7.12
N ASN A 7 -0.59 -5.05 6.82
CA ASN A 7 -1.77 -4.31 6.37
C ASN A 7 -2.08 -4.62 4.89
N THR A 8 -3.34 -4.93 4.60
CA THR A 8 -3.88 -5.06 3.25
C THR A 8 -4.44 -3.72 2.78
N TYR A 9 -4.13 -3.37 1.54
CA TYR A 9 -4.57 -2.15 0.88
C TYR A 9 -5.28 -2.49 -0.43
N TRP A 10 -6.31 -1.71 -0.76
CA TRP A 10 -7.03 -1.78 -2.03
C TRP A 10 -6.65 -0.61 -2.92
N GLY A 11 -6.50 -0.87 -4.21
CA GLY A 11 -6.24 0.18 -5.20
C GLY A 11 -6.67 -0.25 -6.60
N MET A 12 -6.70 0.70 -7.52
CA MET A 12 -7.17 0.45 -8.89
C MET A 12 -6.02 0.15 -9.84
N VAL A 13 -6.19 -0.86 -10.70
CA VAL A 13 -5.33 -1.12 -11.85
C VAL A 13 -6.22 -1.15 -13.09
N GLY A 14 -6.19 -0.07 -13.87
CA GLY A 14 -7.18 0.15 -14.93
C GLY A 14 -8.60 0.24 -14.34
N LYS A 15 -9.51 -0.61 -14.79
CA LYS A 15 -10.91 -0.69 -14.29
C LYS A 15 -11.11 -1.73 -13.18
N ARG A 16 -10.05 -2.34 -12.66
CA ARG A 16 -10.14 -3.43 -11.66
C ARG A 16 -9.62 -2.96 -10.32
N GLU A 17 -10.39 -3.23 -9.27
CA GLU A 17 -9.89 -3.14 -7.91
C GLU A 17 -9.00 -4.34 -7.61
N VAL A 18 -7.88 -4.09 -6.93
CA VAL A 18 -6.83 -5.05 -6.66
C VAL A 18 -6.36 -4.91 -5.23
N GLU A 19 -6.16 -6.04 -4.57
CA GLU A 19 -5.68 -6.13 -3.20
C GLU A 19 -4.16 -6.33 -3.15
N ARG A 20 -3.47 -5.57 -2.29
CA ARG A 20 -2.04 -5.73 -2.03
C ARG A 20 -1.76 -5.71 -0.54
N ARG A 21 -1.06 -6.73 -0.05
CA ARG A 21 -0.57 -6.80 1.32
C ARG A 21 0.81 -6.16 1.41
N VAL A 22 1.01 -5.23 2.33
CA VAL A 22 2.34 -4.69 2.65
C VAL A 22 3.07 -5.69 3.55
N ASN A 23 4.26 -6.12 3.10
CA ASN A 23 5.11 -7.03 3.86
C ASN A 23 6.09 -6.25 4.73
N ILE A 24 6.77 -5.25 4.15
CA ILE A 24 7.77 -4.44 4.84
C ILE A 24 7.85 -3.05 4.20
N ILE A 25 8.12 -2.06 5.05
CA ILE A 25 8.53 -0.72 4.65
C ILE A 25 9.97 -0.51 5.10
N GLU A 26 10.84 -0.22 4.16
CA GLU A 26 12.27 0.01 4.39
C GLU A 26 12.63 1.46 4.05
N THR A 27 13.36 2.14 4.93
CA THR A 27 14.00 3.41 4.63
C THR A 27 15.45 3.15 4.22
N ARG A 28 15.84 3.56 3.01
CA ARG A 28 17.22 3.43 2.52
C ARG A 28 18.08 4.61 2.93
N SER A 29 19.39 4.49 2.74
CA SER A 29 20.41 5.49 3.14
C SER A 29 20.16 6.90 2.58
N SER A 30 19.41 7.03 1.49
CA SER A 30 18.99 8.31 0.90
C SER A 30 17.81 8.98 1.64
N GLY A 31 17.25 8.35 2.68
CA GLY A 31 16.00 8.77 3.32
C GLY A 31 14.74 8.34 2.57
N THR A 32 14.86 7.81 1.35
CA THR A 32 13.73 7.33 0.55
C THR A 32 13.16 6.04 1.13
N GLN A 33 11.83 6.00 1.26
CA GLN A 33 11.11 4.82 1.75
C GLN A 33 10.60 3.96 0.59
N TYR A 34 10.77 2.65 0.73
CA TYR A 34 10.30 1.64 -0.20
C TYR A 34 9.35 0.68 0.50
N VAL A 35 8.37 0.20 -0.24
CA VAL A 35 7.37 -0.76 0.22
C VAL A 35 7.53 -2.04 -0.58
N ASN A 36 7.72 -3.14 0.12
CA ASN A 36 7.51 -4.46 -0.44
C ASN A 36 6.05 -4.86 -0.23
N TRP A 37 5.37 -5.19 -1.31
CA TRP A 37 3.97 -5.61 -1.27
C TRP A 37 3.76 -6.89 -2.06
N THR A 38 2.75 -7.67 -1.68
CA THR A 38 2.32 -8.88 -2.37
C THR A 38 0.89 -8.71 -2.88
N HIS A 39 0.65 -9.03 -4.15
CA HIS A 39 -0.70 -9.08 -4.70
C HIS A 39 -1.48 -10.22 -4.03
N ILE A 40 -2.72 -9.97 -3.60
CA ILE A 40 -3.64 -11.02 -3.16
C ILE A 40 -4.54 -11.38 -4.34
N LYS A 41 -4.55 -12.67 -4.72
CA LYS A 41 -5.41 -13.17 -5.81
C LYS A 41 -6.85 -13.32 -5.35
N LYS A 42 -7.77 -13.49 -6.30
CA LYS A 42 -9.21 -13.67 -6.01
C LYS A 42 -9.54 -14.89 -5.14
N ASP A 43 -8.69 -15.90 -5.14
CA ASP A 43 -8.81 -17.10 -4.30
C ASP A 43 -8.23 -16.89 -2.89
N GLY A 44 -7.83 -15.67 -2.53
CA GLY A 44 -7.20 -15.32 -1.26
C GLY A 44 -5.71 -15.73 -1.18
N THR A 45 -5.17 -16.38 -2.21
CA THR A 45 -3.76 -16.79 -2.19
C THR A 45 -2.82 -15.62 -2.46
N LEU A 46 -1.62 -15.70 -1.89
CA LEU A 46 -0.56 -14.71 -2.12
C LEU A 46 0.04 -14.90 -3.52
N GLY A 47 0.08 -13.82 -4.28
CA GLY A 47 0.71 -13.70 -5.58
C GLY A 47 2.19 -13.30 -5.48
N LYS A 48 2.70 -12.64 -6.52
CA LYS A 48 4.08 -12.16 -6.55
C LYS A 48 4.27 -10.95 -5.64
N SER A 49 5.42 -10.89 -4.99
CA SER A 49 5.89 -9.73 -4.25
C SER A 49 6.68 -8.79 -5.15
N SER A 50 6.52 -7.48 -4.94
CA SER A 50 7.18 -6.42 -5.70
C SER A 50 7.59 -5.29 -4.76
N TRP A 51 8.62 -4.54 -5.18
CA TRP A 51 9.07 -3.33 -4.50
C TRP A 51 8.64 -2.09 -5.28
N THR A 52 8.26 -1.04 -4.58
CA THR A 52 8.04 0.29 -5.14
C THR A 52 8.37 1.35 -4.10
N GLU A 53 8.57 2.59 -4.52
CA GLU A 53 8.65 3.71 -3.57
C GLU A 53 7.33 3.83 -2.80
N ARG A 54 7.42 4.14 -1.51
CA ARG A 54 6.26 4.25 -0.63
C ARG A 54 5.23 5.24 -1.15
N ARG A 55 5.68 6.42 -1.62
CA ARG A 55 4.79 7.45 -2.18
C ARG A 55 3.96 6.91 -3.35
N LYS A 56 4.58 6.20 -4.29
CA LYS A 56 3.89 5.58 -5.44
C LYS A 56 2.90 4.50 -5.00
N PHE A 57 3.23 3.75 -3.94
CA PHE A 57 2.30 2.78 -3.37
C PHE A 57 1.10 3.48 -2.72
N GLU A 58 1.32 4.54 -1.96
CA GLU A 58 0.27 5.33 -1.30
C GLU A 58 -0.63 6.03 -2.31
N GLU A 59 -0.09 6.60 -3.39
CA GLU A 59 -0.87 7.18 -4.49
C GLU A 59 -1.76 6.15 -5.20
N TRP A 60 -1.31 4.89 -5.27
CA TRP A 60 -2.11 3.79 -5.82
C TRP A 60 -3.18 3.28 -4.84
N ALA A 61 -2.88 3.26 -3.54
CA ALA A 61 -3.72 2.68 -2.49
C ALA A 61 -4.85 3.63 -2.10
N LYS A 62 -6.09 3.26 -2.43
CA LYS A 62 -7.29 4.03 -2.11
C LYS A 62 -7.85 3.72 -0.72
N GLY A 63 -7.79 2.44 -0.31
CA GLY A 63 -8.57 1.89 0.81
C GLY A 63 -8.19 2.30 2.23
N LEU A 64 -7.32 3.31 2.42
CA LEU A 64 -7.07 3.96 3.72
C LEU A 64 -6.94 5.48 3.61
N PHE A 65 -6.60 6.02 2.43
CA PHE A 65 -6.39 7.46 2.25
C PHE A 65 -7.69 8.23 2.01
N GLU A 66 -8.73 7.63 1.43
CA GLU A 66 -10.03 8.29 1.28
C GLU A 66 -10.74 8.53 2.63
N SER A 67 -10.46 7.72 3.66
CA SER A 67 -10.97 7.97 5.02
C SER A 67 -10.18 9.06 5.78
N PHE A 68 -8.97 9.41 5.37
CA PHE A 68 -8.18 10.48 6.00
C PHE A 68 -8.28 11.83 5.28
N ILE A 69 -8.59 11.86 3.98
CA ILE A 69 -8.79 13.11 3.21
C ILE A 69 -10.22 13.66 3.37
N ASN A 70 -11.21 12.82 3.77
CA ASN A 70 -12.58 13.22 4.06
C ASN A 70 -12.90 13.28 5.57
N LEU A 71 -11.94 13.65 6.41
CA LEU A 71 -12.33 14.32 7.64
C LEU A 71 -12.52 15.80 7.26
N PRO A 72 -13.76 16.32 7.16
CA PRO A 72 -13.92 17.76 7.24
C PRO A 72 -13.16 18.20 8.49
N GLY A 73 -12.29 19.20 8.34
CA GLY A 73 -11.69 19.85 9.48
C GLY A 73 -12.78 20.15 10.50
N GLU A 74 -12.53 19.80 11.75
CA GLU A 74 -13.22 20.38 12.88
C GLU A 74 -13.35 21.89 12.61
N GLU A 75 -14.59 22.36 12.38
CA GLU A 75 -14.99 23.73 12.68
C GLU A 75 -15.36 23.83 14.16
#